data_AF-A0A2N5A4M2-F1
#
_entry.id   AF-A0A2N5A4M2-F1
#
_cell.length_a   1.000
_cell.length_b   1.000
_cell.length_c   1.000
_cell.angle_alpha   90.00
_cell.angle_beta   90.00
_cell.angle_gamma   90.00
#
_symmetry.space_group_name_H-M   'P 1'
#
loop_
_entity.id
_entity.type
_entity.pdbx_description
1 polymer ?
#
loop_
_entity_poly.entity_id
_entity_poly.type
_entity_poly.pdbx_seq_one_letter_code
_entity_poly.pdbx_strand_id
1 'polypeptide(L)' 'VQGRNDFGYAGFGGACPPAGDKPHRYRFTVWALDVPTLPVDAGASGALVGYLLHSHALASVQLTAMAGR' A
#
# COMPACT_ATOMS: atom_id res chain seq x y z
N VAL A 1 -12.20 0.52 4.97
CA VAL A 1 -11.29 0.45 6.13
C VAL A 1 -9.87 0.74 5.67
N GLN A 2 -9.02 1.33 6.50
CA GLN A 2 -7.59 1.55 6.22
C GLN A 2 -6.77 0.63 7.13
N GLY A 3 -5.82 -0.14 6.57
CA GLY A 3 -4.89 -0.97 7.35
C GLY A 3 -3.73 -0.15 7.92
N ARG A 4 -2.94 -0.77 8.81
CA ARG A 4 -1.79 -0.16 9.45
C ARG A 4 -0.59 -0.08 8.50
N ASN A 5 0.00 1.11 8.41
CA ASN A 5 1.23 1.37 7.66
C ASN A 5 2.49 1.21 8.54
N ASP A 6 3.67 1.31 7.92
CA ASP A 6 4.96 1.20 8.61
C ASP A 6 5.30 2.42 9.49
N PHE A 7 4.58 3.55 9.36
CA PHE A 7 4.63 4.65 10.32
C PHE A 7 3.88 4.34 11.63
N GLY A 8 3.17 3.21 11.70
CA GLY A 8 2.53 2.71 12.91
C GLY A 8 1.06 3.08 13.08
N TYR A 9 0.42 3.70 12.08
CA TYR A 9 -1.00 4.09 12.14
C TYR A 9 -1.80 3.64 10.91
N ALA A 10 -3.13 3.64 11.02
CA ALA A 10 -4.02 3.36 9.90
C ALA A 10 -4.21 4.61 9.04
N GLY A 11 -3.80 4.54 7.77
CA GLY A 11 -3.93 5.65 6.82
C GLY A 11 -2.73 5.85 5.91
N PHE A 12 -2.77 6.92 5.12
CA PHE A 12 -1.70 7.27 4.19
C PHE A 12 -0.57 8.03 4.92
N GLY A 13 0.67 7.56 4.75
CA GLY A 13 1.88 8.28 5.11
C GLY A 13 2.66 8.66 3.85
N GLY A 14 3.00 9.95 3.72
CA GLY A 14 3.63 10.51 2.52
C GLY A 14 5.10 10.14 2.33
N ALA A 15 5.69 10.65 1.24
CA ALA A 15 7.11 10.47 0.95
C ALA A 15 7.98 11.21 1.97
N CYS A 16 8.96 10.50 2.54
CA CYS A 16 10.00 11.07 3.40
C CYS A 16 11.32 10.31 3.18
N PRO A 17 11.92 10.37 1.97
CA PRO A 17 13.18 9.72 1.71
C PRO A 17 14.32 10.41 2.49
N PRO A 18 15.45 9.70 2.76
CA PRO A 18 16.63 10.31 3.35
C PRO A 18 17.17 11.46 2.49
N ALA A 19 17.66 12.52 3.14
CA ALA A 19 18.24 13.66 2.43
C ALA A 19 19.50 13.24 1.65
N GLY A 20 19.59 13.63 0.38
CA GLY A 20 20.72 13.34 -0.50
C GLY A 20 20.78 11.90 -1.05
N ASP A 21 19.80 11.04 -0.74
CA ASP A 21 19.66 9.75 -1.41
C ASP A 21 19.08 9.91 -2.82
N LYS A 22 19.26 8.91 -3.67
CA LYS A 22 18.61 8.86 -5.00
C LYS A 22 17.08 8.94 -4.83
N PRO A 23 16.33 9.51 -5.79
CA PRO A 23 14.86 9.52 -5.71
C PRO A 23 14.28 8.11 -5.48
N HIS A 24 13.44 7.98 -4.46
CA HIS A 24 12.75 6.73 -4.13
C HIS A 24 11.52 6.52 -5.03
N ARG A 25 11.15 5.25 -5.24
CA ARG A 25 9.98 4.84 -6.03
C ARG A 25 8.80 4.61 -5.11
N TYR A 26 7.74 5.39 -5.29
CA TYR A 26 6.46 5.22 -4.59
C TYR A 26 5.46 4.59 -5.54
N ARG A 27 5.10 3.33 -5.27
CA ARG A 27 4.19 2.52 -6.09
C ARG A 27 2.77 2.65 -5.53
N PHE A 28 1.89 3.25 -6.32
CA PHE A 28 0.47 3.35 -6.03
C PHE A 28 -0.26 2.31 -6.87
N THR A 29 -0.83 1.30 -6.23
CA THR A 29 -1.46 0.17 -6.92
C THR A 29 -2.95 0.11 -6.59
N VAL A 30 -3.78 0.04 -7.61
CA VAL A 30 -5.21 -0.25 -7.50
C VAL A 30 -5.44 -1.70 -7.87
N TRP A 31 -6.25 -2.40 -7.08
CA TRP A 31 -6.58 -3.81 -7.26
C TRP A 31 -8.09 -3.97 -7.46
N ALA A 32 -8.48 -4.74 -8.47
CA ALA A 32 -9.85 -5.21 -8.65
C ALA A 32 -9.97 -6.61 -8.01
N LEU A 33 -10.97 -6.81 -7.15
CA LEU A 33 -11.14 -8.05 -6.38
C LEU A 33 -12.42 -8.78 -6.77
N ASP A 34 -12.43 -10.11 -6.60
CA ASP A 34 -13.59 -10.99 -6.85
C ASP A 34 -14.57 -11.10 -5.67
N VAL A 35 -14.20 -10.53 -4.51
CA VAL A 35 -15.00 -10.51 -3.29
C VAL A 35 -15.40 -9.08 -2.91
N PRO A 36 -16.59 -8.87 -2.32
CA PRO A 36 -17.06 -7.53 -1.94
C PRO A 36 -16.31 -6.95 -0.74
N THR A 37 -15.75 -7.80 0.13
CA THR A 37 -15.07 -7.39 1.37
C THR A 37 -13.89 -8.31 1.66
N LEU A 38 -12.86 -7.75 2.30
CA LEU A 38 -11.76 -8.49 2.90
C LEU A 38 -11.88 -8.44 4.43
N PRO A 39 -11.50 -9.52 5.15
CA PRO A 39 -11.55 -9.57 6.61
C PRO A 39 -10.36 -8.82 7.23
N VAL A 40 -10.34 -7.49 7.10
CA VAL A 40 -9.26 -6.62 7.59
C VAL A 40 -9.81 -5.48 8.44
N ASP A 41 -9.02 -5.06 9.43
CA ASP A 41 -9.32 -3.93 10.32
C ASP A 41 -8.18 -2.89 10.29
N ALA A 42 -8.23 -1.92 11.21
CA ALA A 42 -7.21 -0.88 11.34
C ALA A 42 -5.83 -1.40 11.82
N GLY A 43 -5.77 -2.60 12.38
CA GLY A 43 -4.54 -3.24 12.85
C GLY A 43 -3.87 -4.14 11.81
N ALA A 44 -4.59 -4.51 10.74
CA ALA A 44 -4.08 -5.37 9.66
C ALA A 44 -2.80 -4.78 9.05
N SER A 45 -1.72 -5.58 9.02
CA SER A 45 -0.45 -5.17 8.44
C SER A 45 -0.53 -5.05 6.91
N GLY A 46 0.36 -4.25 6.32
CA GLY A 46 0.51 -4.19 4.86
C GLY A 46 0.74 -5.57 4.23
N ALA A 47 1.46 -6.46 4.92
CA ALA A 47 1.69 -7.83 4.45
C ALA A 47 0.42 -8.70 4.47
N LEU A 48 -0.41 -8.63 5.52
CA LEU A 48 -1.68 -9.35 5.59
C LEU A 48 -2.65 -8.86 4.51
N VAL A 49 -2.78 -7.54 4.36
CA VAL A 49 -3.58 -6.94 3.28
C VAL A 49 -3.05 -7.41 1.92
N GLY A 50 -1.73 -7.37 1.71
CA GLY A 50 -1.09 -7.86 0.49
C GLY A 50 -1.40 -9.32 0.19
N TYR A 51 -1.33 -10.22 1.18
CA TYR A 51 -1.67 -11.63 1.03
C TYR A 51 -3.12 -11.84 0.56
N LEU A 52 -4.07 -11.11 1.17
CA LEU A 52 -5.49 -11.19 0.81
C LEU A 52 -5.75 -10.62 -0.58
N LEU A 53 -5.11 -9.50 -0.94
CA LEU A 53 -5.22 -8.92 -2.28
C LEU A 53 -4.77 -9.92 -3.35
N HIS A 54 -3.61 -10.57 -3.19
CA HIS A 54 -3.11 -11.54 -4.17
C HIS A 54 -4.00 -12.78 -4.28
N SER A 55 -4.70 -13.17 -3.21
CA SER A 55 -5.62 -14.32 -3.21
C SER A 55 -6.93 -14.05 -3.96
N HIS A 56 -7.33 -12.78 -4.10
CA HIS A 56 -8.63 -12.36 -4.63
C HIS A 56 -8.54 -11.42 -5.84
N ALA A 57 -7.32 -11.12 -6.32
CA ALA A 57 -7.12 -10.16 -7.41
C ALA A 57 -7.61 -10.70 -8.76
N LEU A 58 -8.52 -9.97 -9.39
CA LEU A 58 -8.89 -10.14 -10.79
C LEU A 58 -7.93 -9.37 -11.72
N ALA A 59 -7.51 -8.18 -11.29
CA ALA A 59 -6.60 -7.31 -12.03
C ALA A 59 -5.92 -6.30 -11.10
N SER A 60 -4.82 -5.70 -11.57
CA SER A 60 -4.20 -4.56 -10.90
C SER A 60 -3.59 -3.58 -11.90
N VAL A 61 -3.48 -2.32 -11.50
CA VAL A 61 -2.77 -1.27 -12.23
C VAL A 61 -1.92 -0.46 -11.27
N GLN A 62 -0.72 -0.09 -11.71
CA GLN A 62 0.26 0.60 -10.86
C GLN A 62 0.74 1.90 -11.51
N LEU A 63 0.70 2.98 -10.74
CA LEU A 63 1.41 4.22 -11.02
C LEU A 63 2.68 4.26 -10.15
N THR A 64 3.82 4.62 -10.74
CA THR A 64 5.06 4.84 -9.97
C THR A 64 5.42 6.32 -10.02
N ALA A 65 5.46 6.95 -8.85
CA ALA A 65 5.97 8.31 -8.69
C ALA A 65 7.38 8.29 -8.09
N MET A 66 8.18 9.31 -8.43
CA MET A 66 9.54 9.49 -7.89
C MET A 66 9.53 10.65 -6.91
N ALA A 67 10.17 10.52 -5.74
CA ALA A 67 10.40 11.63 -4.83
C ALA A 67 11.78 11.54 -4.15
N GLY A 68 12.43 12.69 -3.94
CA GLY A 68 13.71 12.85 -3.25
C GLY A 68 13.62 13.96 -2.20
N ARG A 69 14.67 14.13 -1.39
CA ARG A 69 14.77 15.15 -0.34
C ARG A 69 16.17 15.74 -0.28
#